data_AF-A0A1H2TFW9-F1
#
_entry.id   AF-A0A1H2TFW9-F1
#
_cell.length_a   1.000
_cell.length_b   1.000
_cell.length_c   1.000
_cell.angle_alpha   90.00
_cell.angle_beta   90.00
_cell.angle_gamma   90.00
#
_symmetry.space_group_name_H-M   'P 1'
#
loop_
_entity.id
_entity.type
_entity.pdbx_description
1 polymer ?
#
loop_
_entity_poly.entity_id
_entity_poly.type
_entity_poly.pdbx_seq_one_letter_code
_entity_poly.pdbx_strand_id
1 'polypeptide(L)'
;MHPTDKQKYIDDLQKYEESRGILTIVFSMVILIIFIVIYNTTTDRGLTQKLYNASVPLIVFILLLFYLVFVYQKRRNRKLRTLIGQMSEEDFQFFLQVQSSTSYKYTPAFVLCCDHFYLFSAFRIKDIAPKEITEIRWHYTKRGTKMVDIESAYTITIEMSEHIYTHFISQIRKYNPHTHIEV
;
A
#
# COMPACT_ATOMS: atom_id res chain seq x y z
N MET A 1 19.40 -26.64 6.44
CA MET A 1 19.50 -25.26 5.91
C MET A 1 18.24 -24.54 6.35
N HIS A 2 18.35 -23.68 7.37
CA HIS A 2 17.20 -22.94 7.92
C HIS A 2 16.75 -21.92 6.86
N PRO A 3 15.44 -21.74 6.59
CA PRO A 3 15.00 -20.65 5.72
C PRO A 3 15.48 -19.34 6.34
N THR A 4 16.24 -18.55 5.59
CA THR A 4 16.62 -17.19 5.96
C THR A 4 15.35 -16.42 6.33
N ASP A 5 15.38 -15.53 7.32
CA ASP A 5 14.20 -14.77 7.80
C ASP A 5 13.46 -14.07 6.65
N LYS A 6 14.20 -13.70 5.59
CA LYS A 6 13.68 -13.21 4.32
C LYS A 6 12.70 -14.16 3.62
N GLN A 7 13.04 -15.44 3.49
CA GLN A 7 12.18 -16.42 2.80
C GLN A 7 10.88 -16.63 3.56
N LYS A 8 10.97 -16.73 4.89
CA LYS A 8 9.82 -16.81 5.77
C LYS A 8 8.89 -15.60 5.60
N TYR A 9 9.45 -14.39 5.50
CA TYR A 9 8.67 -13.18 5.24
C TYR A 9 7.94 -13.22 3.88
N ILE A 10 8.64 -13.65 2.82
CA ILE A 10 8.05 -13.77 1.47
C ILE A 10 6.87 -14.76 1.48
N ASP A 11 7.05 -15.90 2.15
CA ASP A 11 6.02 -16.94 2.27
C ASP A 11 4.80 -16.43 3.06
N ASP A 12 5.04 -15.73 4.17
CA ASP A 12 3.96 -15.13 4.97
C ASP A 12 3.20 -14.04 4.21
N LEU A 13 3.91 -13.24 3.41
CA LEU A 13 3.29 -12.23 2.54
C LEU A 13 2.43 -12.88 1.44
N GLN A 14 2.86 -14.03 0.90
CA GLN A 14 2.05 -14.80 -0.05
C GLN A 14 0.77 -15.35 0.60
N LYS A 15 0.87 -15.98 1.77
CA LYS A 15 -0.30 -16.47 2.52
C LYS A 15 -1.27 -15.34 2.84
N TYR A 16 -0.76 -14.16 3.17
CA TYR A 16 -1.57 -12.98 3.41
C TYR A 16 -2.33 -12.52 2.17
N GLU A 17 -1.70 -12.52 0.99
CA GLU A 17 -2.38 -12.21 -0.28
C GLU A 17 -3.49 -13.21 -0.61
N GLU A 18 -3.21 -14.51 -0.45
CA GLU A 18 -4.16 -15.59 -0.71
C GLU A 18 -5.38 -15.48 0.21
N SER A 19 -5.14 -15.31 1.51
CA SER A 19 -6.21 -15.12 2.52
C SER A 19 -7.08 -13.90 2.20
N ARG A 20 -6.49 -12.77 1.79
CA ARG A 20 -7.26 -11.58 1.38
C ARG A 20 -8.05 -11.80 0.09
N GLY A 21 -7.51 -12.57 -0.85
CA GLY A 21 -8.23 -12.95 -2.05
C GLY A 21 -9.49 -13.75 -1.72
N ILE A 22 -9.35 -14.76 -0.87
CA ILE A 22 -10.47 -15.58 -0.37
C ILE A 22 -11.50 -14.70 0.34
N LEU A 23 -11.06 -13.83 1.27
CA LEU A 23 -11.96 -12.94 1.99
C LEU A 23 -12.74 -12.01 1.05
N THR A 24 -12.09 -11.48 0.01
CA THR A 24 -12.73 -10.63 -1.00
C THR A 24 -13.82 -11.39 -1.77
N ILE A 25 -13.56 -12.65 -2.14
CA ILE A 25 -14.54 -13.50 -2.83
C ILE A 25 -15.74 -13.80 -1.92
N VAL A 26 -15.49 -14.21 -0.67
CA VAL A 26 -16.54 -14.52 0.31
C VAL A 26 -17.43 -13.29 0.55
N PHE A 27 -16.84 -12.13 0.77
CA PHE A 27 -17.59 -10.89 0.99
C PHE A 27 -18.45 -10.52 -0.23
N SER A 28 -17.91 -10.70 -1.44
CA SER A 28 -18.64 -10.48 -2.69
C SER A 28 -19.84 -11.43 -2.82
N MET A 29 -19.68 -12.72 -2.47
CA MET A 29 -20.77 -13.69 -2.48
C MET A 29 -21.88 -13.32 -1.48
N VAL A 30 -21.53 -12.89 -0.27
CA VAL A 30 -22.52 -12.47 0.74
C VAL A 30 -23.35 -11.30 0.24
N ILE A 31 -22.73 -10.29 -0.37
CA ILE A 31 -23.44 -9.14 -0.96
C ILE A 31 -24.42 -9.60 -2.05
N LEU A 32 -23.98 -10.50 -2.93
CA LEU A 32 -24.84 -11.05 -3.99
C LEU A 32 -26.02 -11.82 -3.42
N ILE A 33 -25.82 -12.64 -2.37
CA ILE A 33 -26.92 -13.38 -1.72
C ILE A 33 -27.93 -12.42 -1.10
N ILE A 34 -27.48 -11.42 -0.35
CA ILE A 34 -28.37 -10.40 0.25
C ILE A 34 -29.18 -9.70 -0.84
N PHE A 35 -28.52 -9.33 -1.94
CA PHE A 35 -29.17 -8.69 -3.07
C PHE A 35 -30.26 -9.58 -3.70
N ILE A 36 -29.96 -10.86 -3.94
CA ILE A 36 -30.91 -11.84 -4.47
C ILE A 36 -32.10 -12.02 -3.52
N VAL A 37 -31.86 -12.11 -2.22
CA VAL A 37 -32.93 -12.26 -1.21
C VAL A 37 -33.86 -11.05 -1.24
N ILE A 38 -33.32 -9.82 -1.19
CA ILE A 38 -34.11 -8.58 -1.23
C ILE A 38 -34.96 -8.51 -2.51
N TYR A 39 -34.38 -8.87 -3.66
CA TYR A 39 -35.09 -8.88 -4.93
C TYR A 39 -36.28 -9.85 -4.93
N ASN A 40 -36.11 -11.05 -4.35
CA ASN A 40 -37.15 -12.07 -4.33
C ASN A 40 -38.23 -11.87 -3.25
N THR A 41 -37.92 -11.21 -2.13
CA THR A 41 -38.88 -11.03 -1.01
C THR A 41 -39.79 -9.80 -1.17
N THR A 42 -39.45 -8.86 -2.04
CA THR A 42 -40.21 -7.62 -2.19
C THR A 42 -41.45 -7.83 -3.06
N THR A 43 -42.63 -7.71 -2.44
CA THR A 43 -43.95 -8.00 -3.07
C THR A 43 -44.41 -6.91 -4.06
N ASP A 44 -43.96 -5.66 -3.89
CA ASP A 44 -44.27 -4.56 -4.80
C ASP A 44 -43.36 -4.59 -6.03
N ARG A 45 -43.82 -5.23 -7.10
CA ARG A 45 -43.06 -5.37 -8.35
C ARG A 45 -42.62 -4.03 -8.97
N GLY A 46 -43.39 -2.96 -8.80
CA GLY A 46 -43.05 -1.64 -9.36
C GLY A 46 -41.93 -0.96 -8.59
N LEU A 47 -41.96 -1.05 -7.26
CA LEU A 47 -40.88 -0.57 -6.39
C LEU A 47 -39.63 -1.45 -6.50
N THR A 48 -39.78 -2.77 -6.56
CA THR A 48 -38.68 -3.74 -6.74
C THR A 48 -37.90 -3.46 -8.02
N GLN A 49 -38.60 -3.22 -9.13
CA GLN A 49 -37.94 -2.98 -10.42
C GLN A 49 -37.19 -1.63 -10.46
N LYS A 50 -37.73 -0.59 -9.83
CA LYS A 50 -37.02 0.70 -9.67
C LYS A 50 -35.79 0.57 -8.78
N LEU A 51 -35.92 -0.11 -7.64
CA LEU A 51 -34.80 -0.38 -6.72
C LEU A 51 -33.73 -1.24 -7.40
N TYR A 52 -34.11 -2.29 -8.13
CA TYR A 52 -33.21 -3.15 -8.88
C TYR A 52 -32.41 -2.35 -9.91
N ASN A 53 -33.09 -1.58 -10.76
CA ASN A 53 -32.43 -0.78 -11.79
C ASN A 53 -31.45 0.26 -11.21
N ALA A 54 -31.72 0.78 -10.01
CA ALA A 54 -30.82 1.72 -9.33
C ALA A 54 -29.66 1.01 -8.58
N SER A 55 -29.91 -0.16 -8.00
CA SER A 55 -28.96 -0.86 -7.13
C SER A 55 -27.99 -1.78 -7.87
N VAL A 56 -28.40 -2.40 -8.98
CA VAL A 56 -27.49 -3.21 -9.81
C VAL A 56 -26.24 -2.44 -10.26
N PRO A 57 -26.35 -1.26 -10.92
CA PRO A 57 -25.16 -0.53 -11.36
C PRO A 57 -24.30 -0.09 -10.16
N LEU A 58 -24.92 0.25 -9.02
CA LEU A 58 -24.19 0.60 -7.80
C LEU A 58 -23.40 -0.60 -7.24
N ILE A 59 -24.02 -1.78 -7.16
CA ILE A 59 -23.37 -3.01 -6.68
C ILE A 59 -22.23 -3.40 -7.62
N VAL A 60 -22.47 -3.37 -8.94
CA VAL A 60 -21.44 -3.65 -9.94
C VAL A 60 -20.28 -2.67 -9.81
N PHE A 61 -20.57 -1.38 -9.62
CA PHE A 61 -19.54 -0.36 -9.40
C PHE A 61 -18.73 -0.61 -8.12
N ILE A 62 -19.39 -0.95 -7.01
CA ILE A 62 -18.73 -1.29 -5.73
C ILE A 62 -17.84 -2.52 -5.88
N LEU A 63 -18.34 -3.59 -6.51
CA LEU A 63 -17.56 -4.81 -6.76
C LEU A 63 -16.35 -4.52 -7.66
N LEU A 64 -16.51 -3.67 -8.67
CA LEU A 64 -15.43 -3.24 -9.55
C LEU A 64 -14.37 -2.44 -8.78
N LEU A 65 -14.77 -1.53 -7.89
CA LEU A 65 -13.84 -0.81 -7.02
C LEU A 65 -13.07 -1.76 -6.10
N PHE A 66 -13.75 -2.71 -5.45
CA PHE A 66 -13.10 -3.73 -4.62
C PHE A 66 -12.11 -4.58 -5.42
N TYR A 67 -12.50 -5.01 -6.62
CA TYR A 67 -11.63 -5.74 -7.52
C TYR A 67 -10.39 -4.93 -7.92
N LEU A 68 -10.55 -3.65 -8.29
CA LEU A 68 -9.43 -2.76 -8.61
C LEU A 68 -8.47 -2.64 -7.42
N VAL A 69 -8.99 -2.37 -6.22
CA VAL A 69 -8.18 -2.28 -5.00
C VAL A 69 -7.41 -3.59 -4.80
N PHE A 70 -8.06 -4.75 -4.90
CA PHE A 70 -7.39 -6.04 -4.78
C PHE A 70 -6.26 -6.23 -5.81
N VAL A 71 -6.51 -5.90 -7.08
CA VAL A 71 -5.49 -5.98 -8.15
C VAL A 71 -4.30 -5.05 -7.87
N TYR A 72 -4.55 -3.82 -7.43
CA TYR A 72 -3.48 -2.88 -7.07
C TYR A 72 -2.62 -3.44 -5.92
N GLN A 73 -3.25 -3.94 -4.85
CA GLN A 73 -2.54 -4.53 -3.72
C GLN A 73 -1.72 -5.76 -4.15
N LYS A 74 -2.28 -6.63 -4.99
CA LYS A 74 -1.57 -7.81 -5.53
C LYS A 74 -0.34 -7.42 -6.34
N ARG A 75 -0.46 -6.41 -7.22
CA ARG A 75 0.69 -5.90 -8.00
C ARG A 75 1.75 -5.30 -7.09
N ARG A 76 1.33 -4.50 -6.11
CA ARG A 76 2.22 -3.84 -5.14
C ARG A 76 3.01 -4.86 -4.33
N ASN A 77 2.33 -5.85 -3.77
CA ASN A 77 2.96 -6.87 -2.94
C ASN A 77 3.86 -7.82 -3.78
N ARG A 78 3.52 -8.09 -5.05
CA ARG A 78 4.44 -8.79 -5.97
C ARG A 78 5.74 -8.02 -6.16
N LYS A 79 5.68 -6.70 -6.39
CA LYS A 79 6.88 -5.86 -6.47
C LYS A 79 7.67 -5.89 -5.16
N LEU A 80 6.99 -5.77 -4.02
CA LEU A 80 7.62 -5.87 -2.70
C LEU A 80 8.37 -7.20 -2.52
N ARG A 81 7.78 -8.34 -2.90
CA ARG A 81 8.48 -9.65 -2.86
C ARG A 81 9.74 -9.66 -3.71
N THR A 82 9.68 -9.11 -4.93
CA THR A 82 10.86 -9.01 -5.80
C THR A 82 11.95 -8.14 -5.17
N LEU A 83 11.59 -6.98 -4.60
CA LEU A 83 12.53 -6.11 -3.89
C LEU A 83 13.18 -6.82 -2.71
N ILE A 84 12.36 -7.45 -1.86
CA ILE A 84 12.87 -8.22 -0.71
C ILE A 84 13.81 -9.32 -1.19
N GLY A 85 13.49 -10.04 -2.27
CA GLY A 85 14.37 -11.04 -2.87
C GLY A 85 15.75 -10.49 -3.25
N GLN A 86 15.83 -9.23 -3.70
CA GLN A 86 17.05 -8.57 -4.17
C GLN A 86 17.88 -7.89 -3.07
N MET A 87 17.31 -7.59 -1.90
CA MET A 87 18.01 -6.92 -0.79
C MET A 87 19.22 -7.71 -0.27
N SER A 88 20.20 -7.03 0.32
CA SER A 88 21.14 -7.71 1.22
C SER A 88 20.44 -8.11 2.53
N GLU A 89 21.09 -8.92 3.39
CA GLU A 89 20.53 -9.22 4.72
C GLU A 89 20.49 -7.96 5.60
N GLU A 90 21.50 -7.08 5.49
CA GLU A 90 21.55 -5.82 6.22
C GLU A 90 20.40 -4.88 5.82
N ASP A 91 20.14 -4.75 4.51
CA ASP A 91 19.01 -3.97 3.99
C ASP A 91 17.67 -4.55 4.43
N PHE A 92 17.57 -5.88 4.53
CA PHE A 92 16.36 -6.56 4.99
C PHE A 92 16.09 -6.32 6.48
N GLN A 93 17.11 -6.30 7.34
CA GLN A 93 16.95 -5.96 8.75
C GLN A 93 16.54 -4.49 8.93
N PHE A 94 17.14 -3.58 8.16
CA PHE A 94 16.72 -2.17 8.13
C PHE A 94 15.26 -2.03 7.66
N PHE A 95 14.87 -2.77 6.63
CA PHE A 95 13.49 -2.84 6.16
C PHE A 95 12.51 -3.25 7.27
N LEU A 96 12.83 -4.28 8.05
CA LEU A 96 11.97 -4.72 9.17
C LEU A 96 11.83 -3.64 10.26
N GLN A 97 12.91 -2.89 10.53
CA GLN A 97 12.88 -1.77 11.47
C GLN A 97 11.94 -0.64 10.98
N VAL A 98 12.02 -0.27 9.69
CA VAL A 98 11.14 0.73 9.09
C VAL A 98 9.68 0.24 9.05
N GLN A 99 9.47 -1.05 8.79
CA GLN A 99 8.13 -1.65 8.75
C GLN A 99 7.45 -1.66 10.12
N SER A 100 8.17 -2.05 11.18
CA SER A 100 7.64 -2.17 12.55
C SER A 100 7.15 -0.84 13.14
N SER A 101 7.62 0.28 12.60
CA SER A 101 7.20 1.62 13.01
C SER A 101 5.98 2.15 12.24
N THR A 102 5.39 1.32 11.38
CA THR A 102 4.10 1.60 10.70
C THR A 102 2.99 0.77 11.33
N SER A 103 1.77 1.32 11.41
CA SER A 103 0.59 0.54 11.85
C SER A 103 0.14 -0.52 10.85
N TYR A 104 0.70 -0.52 9.63
CA TYR A 104 0.27 -1.40 8.55
C TYR A 104 1.28 -2.52 8.32
N LYS A 105 0.92 -3.72 8.75
CA LYS A 105 1.77 -4.93 8.79
C LYS A 105 2.56 -5.24 7.51
N TYR A 106 2.18 -4.79 6.32
CA TYR A 106 2.91 -5.04 5.07
C TYR A 106 3.01 -3.80 4.15
N THR A 107 2.94 -2.59 4.72
CA THR A 107 3.18 -1.36 3.96
C THR A 107 4.18 -0.48 4.70
N PRO A 108 5.49 -0.74 4.52
CA PRO A 108 6.49 0.23 4.96
C PRO A 108 6.23 1.57 4.26
N ALA A 109 6.70 2.68 4.82
CA ALA A 109 6.59 3.99 4.15
C ALA A 109 7.57 4.10 2.96
N PHE A 110 8.77 3.54 3.11
CA PHE A 110 9.77 3.46 2.06
C PHE A 110 10.69 2.26 2.26
N VAL A 111 11.45 1.93 1.22
CA VAL A 111 12.46 0.87 1.22
C VAL A 111 13.66 1.35 0.41
N LEU A 112 14.86 1.19 0.94
CA LEU A 112 16.09 1.33 0.17
C LEU A 112 16.48 -0.06 -0.36
N CYS A 113 16.60 -0.21 -1.67
CA CYS A 113 17.05 -1.46 -2.28
C CYS A 113 17.84 -1.13 -3.55
N CYS A 114 18.99 -1.79 -3.74
CA CYS A 114 19.82 -1.59 -4.93
C CYS A 114 20.12 -0.11 -5.21
N ASP A 115 20.47 0.66 -4.18
CA ASP A 115 20.74 2.11 -4.25
C ASP A 115 19.57 3.00 -4.71
N HIS A 116 18.35 2.47 -4.70
CA HIS A 116 17.13 3.18 -5.08
C HIS A 116 16.15 3.28 -3.91
N PHE A 117 15.45 4.41 -3.80
CA PHE A 117 14.36 4.59 -2.85
C PHE A 117 13.03 4.18 -3.49
N TYR A 118 12.46 3.11 -2.95
CA TYR A 118 11.11 2.66 -3.27
C TYR A 118 10.14 3.23 -2.22
N LEU A 119 9.45 4.31 -2.58
CA LEU A 119 8.44 4.95 -1.74
C LEU A 119 7.10 4.24 -1.90
N PHE A 120 6.51 3.85 -0.79
CA PHE A 120 5.25 3.12 -0.76
C PHE A 120 4.12 4.10 -0.45
N SER A 121 3.37 4.46 -1.49
CA SER A 121 2.07 5.11 -1.34
C SER A 121 0.97 4.05 -1.18
N ALA A 122 -0.22 4.46 -0.74
CA ALA A 122 -1.39 3.60 -0.57
C ALA A 122 -1.66 2.72 -1.81
N PHE A 123 -1.45 3.25 -3.02
CA PHE A 123 -1.79 2.58 -4.28
C PHE A 123 -0.61 2.23 -5.19
N ARG A 124 0.58 2.81 -4.97
CA ARG A 124 1.73 2.67 -5.89
C ARG A 124 3.04 2.65 -5.12
N ILE A 125 3.99 1.87 -5.63
CA ILE A 125 5.41 1.99 -5.27
C ILE A 125 6.04 2.90 -6.32
N LYS A 126 6.63 4.00 -5.87
CA LYS A 126 7.40 4.92 -6.70
C LYS A 126 8.88 4.65 -6.46
N ASP A 127 9.61 4.46 -7.55
CA ASP A 127 11.06 4.29 -7.54
C ASP A 127 11.68 5.66 -7.85
N ILE A 128 12.69 6.03 -7.07
CA ILE A 128 13.42 7.28 -7.21
C ILE A 128 14.89 7.00 -6.90
N ALA A 129 15.78 7.42 -7.78
CA ALA A 129 17.20 7.42 -7.45
C ALA A 129 17.47 8.53 -6.41
N PRO A 130 18.26 8.28 -5.34
CA PRO A 130 18.54 9.28 -4.31
C PRO A 130 19.01 10.63 -4.87
N LYS A 131 19.79 10.59 -5.96
CA LYS A 131 20.36 11.75 -6.65
C LYS A 131 19.33 12.62 -7.39
N GLU A 132 18.15 12.08 -7.69
CA GLU A 132 17.07 12.80 -8.36
C GLU A 132 16.25 13.64 -7.36
N ILE A 133 16.45 13.43 -6.05
CA ILE A 133 15.75 14.16 -5.01
C ILE A 133 16.41 15.52 -4.86
N THR A 134 15.65 16.57 -5.11
CA THR A 134 16.11 17.96 -5.06
C THR A 134 15.81 18.59 -3.71
N GLU A 135 14.62 18.34 -3.18
CA GLU A 135 14.11 18.96 -1.96
C GLU A 135 13.23 17.99 -1.17
N ILE A 136 13.30 18.08 0.15
CA ILE A 136 12.39 17.38 1.06
C ILE A 136 11.76 18.40 2.00
N ARG A 137 10.44 18.46 2.01
CA ARG A 137 9.64 19.25 2.94
C ARG A 137 8.76 18.35 3.78
N TRP A 138 8.27 18.86 4.91
CA TRP A 138 7.32 18.14 5.74
C TRP A 138 6.26 19.08 6.29
N HIS A 139 5.05 18.56 6.50
CA HIS A 139 3.95 19.32 7.07
C HIS A 139 3.02 18.41 7.86
N TYR A 140 2.29 18.97 8.82
CA TYR A 140 1.22 18.25 9.51
C TYR A 140 -0.12 18.49 8.82
N THR A 141 -0.89 17.43 8.62
CA THR A 141 -2.31 17.57 8.25
C THR A 141 -3.11 18.12 9.43
N LYS A 142 -4.32 18.61 9.16
CA LYS A 142 -5.27 19.05 10.22
C LYS A 142 -5.57 17.97 11.27
N ARG A 143 -5.32 16.70 10.96
CA ARG A 143 -5.53 15.54 11.86
C ARG A 143 -4.27 15.14 12.64
N GLY A 144 -3.17 15.89 12.53
CA GLY A 144 -1.90 15.60 13.21
C GLY A 144 -1.03 14.55 12.54
N THR A 145 -1.41 14.06 11.35
CA THR A 145 -0.57 13.15 10.56
C THR A 145 0.57 13.92 9.90
N LYS A 146 1.83 13.49 10.08
CA LYS A 146 3.00 14.07 9.40
C LYS A 146 3.08 13.54 7.97
N MET A 147 3.12 14.46 7.02
CA MET A 147 3.31 14.23 5.60
C MET A 147 4.68 14.74 5.18
N VAL A 148 5.35 13.99 4.32
CA VAL A 148 6.67 14.31 3.79
C VAL A 148 6.53 14.45 2.28
N ASP A 149 6.84 15.64 1.77
CA ASP A 149 6.87 15.96 0.36
C ASP A 149 8.30 15.80 -0.16
N ILE A 150 8.48 14.92 -1.12
CA ILE A 150 9.76 14.60 -1.73
C ILE A 150 9.71 15.13 -3.16
N GLU A 151 10.49 16.16 -3.44
CA GLU A 151 10.62 16.77 -4.75
C GLU A 151 11.69 16.08 -5.58
N SER A 152 11.35 15.81 -6.83
CA SER A 152 12.25 15.32 -7.87
C SER A 152 11.73 15.86 -9.22
N ALA A 153 11.69 15.04 -10.28
CA ALA A 153 10.94 15.39 -11.50
C ALA A 153 9.44 15.63 -11.23
N TYR A 154 8.91 15.08 -10.14
CA TYR A 154 7.55 15.28 -9.66
C TYR A 154 7.50 15.15 -8.14
N THR A 155 6.56 15.85 -7.51
CA THR A 155 6.39 15.81 -6.06
C THR A 155 5.69 14.52 -5.61
N ILE A 156 6.20 13.92 -4.54
CA ILE A 156 5.65 12.70 -3.94
C ILE A 156 5.41 12.95 -2.46
N THR A 157 4.15 12.91 -2.07
CA THR A 157 3.76 13.02 -0.66
C THR A 157 3.54 11.63 -0.07
N ILE A 158 4.20 11.35 1.05
CA ILE A 158 3.99 10.13 1.83
C ILE A 158 3.85 10.43 3.31
N GLU A 159 2.99 9.66 3.97
CA GLU A 159 2.85 9.69 5.42
C GLU A 159 4.05 8.99 6.06
N MET A 160 4.68 9.64 7.03
CA MET A 160 5.76 9.06 7.82
C MET A 160 5.62 9.46 9.28
N SER A 161 5.89 8.53 10.19
CA SER A 161 6.10 8.86 11.60
C SER A 161 7.43 9.60 11.79
N GLU A 162 7.57 10.34 12.89
CA GLU A 162 8.80 11.11 13.20
C GLU A 162 10.05 10.22 13.21
N HIS A 163 9.91 9.01 13.77
CA HIS A 163 10.98 8.02 13.82
C HIS A 163 11.39 7.59 12.41
N ILE A 164 10.43 7.25 11.55
CA ILE A 164 10.71 6.84 10.16
C ILE A 164 11.32 7.99 9.36
N TYR A 165 10.82 9.21 9.54
CA TYR A 165 11.34 10.40 8.87
C TYR A 165 12.82 10.63 9.20
N THR A 166 13.20 10.49 10.47
CA THR A 166 14.60 10.65 10.89
C THR A 166 15.52 9.63 10.20
N HIS A 167 15.09 8.35 10.12
CA HIS A 167 15.83 7.31 9.39
C HIS A 167 15.88 7.59 7.90
N PHE A 168 14.78 8.06 7.31
CA PHE A 168 14.70 8.44 5.90
C PHE A 168 15.70 9.54 5.55
N ILE A 169 15.72 10.64 6.32
CA ILE A 169 16.66 11.75 6.13
C ILE A 169 18.11 11.30 6.29
N SER A 170 18.40 10.44 7.26
CA SER A 170 19.75 9.88 7.46
C SER A 170 20.23 9.13 6.20
N GLN A 171 19.37 8.28 5.63
CA GLN A 171 19.70 7.56 4.39
C GLN A 171 19.85 8.54 3.21
N ILE A 172 18.94 9.50 3.05
CA ILE A 172 19.05 10.51 1.98
C ILE A 172 20.37 11.26 2.05
N ARG A 173 20.79 11.73 3.24
CA ARG A 173 22.07 12.43 3.40
C ARG A 173 23.27 11.56 3.06
N LYS A 174 23.20 10.25 3.30
CA LYS A 174 24.27 9.30 2.95
C LYS A 174 24.43 9.15 1.44
N TYR A 175 23.33 9.09 0.68
CA TYR A 175 23.35 8.82 -0.76
C TYR A 175 23.25 10.07 -1.66
N ASN A 176 22.73 11.18 -1.13
CA ASN A 176 22.63 12.48 -1.78
C ASN A 176 22.81 13.62 -0.75
N PRO A 177 24.05 13.96 -0.37
CA PRO A 177 24.34 14.95 0.67
C PRO A 177 23.97 16.38 0.29
N HIS A 178 23.72 16.66 -1.00
CA HIS A 178 23.38 17.99 -1.51
C HIS A 178 21.87 18.27 -1.51
N THR A 179 21.04 17.30 -1.11
CA THR A 179 19.59 17.46 -1.04
C THR A 179 19.22 18.59 -0.10
N HIS A 180 18.37 19.53 -0.55
CA HIS A 180 17.81 20.55 0.33
C HIS A 180 16.76 19.90 1.24
N ILE A 181 16.88 20.09 2.55
CA ILE A 181 15.93 19.55 3.53
C ILE A 181 15.42 20.74 4.34
N GLU A 182 14.12 21.02 4.22
CA GLU A 182 13.47 22.06 5.00
C GLU A 182 13.43 21.63 6.48
N VAL A 183 13.91 22.51 7.36
CA VAL A 183 14.06 22.26 8.80
C VAL A 183 12.84 22.75 9.55
#